data_AF-A0A8E2AVE5-F1
#
_entry.id   AF-A0A8E2AVE5-F1
#
_cell.length_a   1.000
_cell.length_b   1.000
_cell.length_c   1.000
_cell.angle_alpha   90.00
_cell.angle_beta   90.00
_cell.angle_gamma   90.00
#
_symmetry.space_group_name_H-M   'P 1'
#
loop_
_entity.id
_entity.type
_entity.pdbx_description
1 polymer ?
#
loop_
_entity_poly.entity_id
_entity_poly.type
_entity_poly.pdbx_seq_one_letter_code
_entity_poly.pdbx_strand_id
1 'polypeptide(L)' 'GQYYHCKGFFHLVQLRTPRGVIEVIRSVRETALYPICFFWSTLLMNYFSADAFCVAYPVLTFQRRGL' A
#
# COMPACT_ATOMS: atom_id res chain seq x y z
N GLY A 1 -1.16 -17.41 3.79
CA GLY A 1 -1.23 -15.94 3.92
C GLY A 1 -2.12 -15.62 5.10
N GLN A 2 -1.71 -14.68 5.96
CA GLN A 2 -2.55 -14.22 7.07
C GLN A 2 -3.56 -13.20 6.54
N TYR A 3 -4.85 -13.47 6.72
CA TYR A 3 -5.93 -12.60 6.29
C TYR A 3 -6.28 -11.62 7.41
N TYR A 4 -5.87 -10.36 7.25
CA TYR A 4 -6.27 -9.29 8.16
C TYR A 4 -7.62 -8.75 7.69
N HIS A 5 -8.70 -9.10 8.40
CA HIS A 5 -10.05 -8.64 8.08
C HIS A 5 -10.25 -7.19 8.60
N CYS A 6 -9.56 -6.24 7.98
CA CYS A 6 -9.70 -4.81 8.27
C CYS A 6 -10.73 -4.22 7.29
N LYS A 7 -11.63 -3.34 7.76
CA LYS A 7 -12.76 -2.78 6.96
C LYS A 7 -12.36 -2.08 5.64
N GLY A 8 -11.07 -1.85 5.39
CA GLY A 8 -10.53 -1.15 4.22
C GLY A 8 -9.96 -2.03 3.10
N PHE A 9 -9.59 -3.28 3.36
CA PHE A 9 -8.93 -4.16 2.38
C PHE A 9 -9.21 -5.64 2.68
N PHE A 10 -9.31 -6.49 1.64
CA PHE A 10 -9.63 -7.91 1.81
C PHE A 10 -8.45 -8.86 1.56
N HIS A 11 -7.41 -8.39 0.87
CA HIS A 11 -6.30 -9.24 0.48
C HIS A 11 -4.97 -8.51 0.63
N LEU A 12 -4.01 -9.18 1.26
CA LEU A 12 -2.63 -8.72 1.40
C LEU A 12 -1.71 -9.79 0.79
N VAL A 13 -0.89 -9.38 -0.17
CA VAL A 13 0.15 -10.22 -0.78
C VAL A 13 1.49 -9.62 -0.45
N GLN A 14 2.38 -10.42 0.13
CA GLN A 14 3.76 -10.00 0.37
C GLN A 14 4.65 -10.48 -0.77
N LEU A 15 5.27 -9.53 -1.47
CA LEU A 15 6.30 -9.79 -2.47
C LEU A 15 7.66 -9.60 -1.81
N ARG A 16 8.44 -10.67 -1.71
CA ARG A 16 9.80 -10.62 -1.18
C ARG A 16 10.78 -10.42 -2.32
N THR A 17 11.65 -9.43 -2.17
CA THR A 17 12.75 -9.16 -3.09
C THR A 17 14.07 -9.18 -2.31
N PRO A 18 15.23 -9.35 -2.97
CA PRO A 18 16.53 -9.19 -2.30
C PRO A 18 16.73 -7.82 -1.64
N ARG A 19 15.93 -6.80 -2.00
CA ARG A 19 16.03 -5.43 -1.52
C ARG A 19 15.01 -5.08 -0.42
N GLY A 20 14.10 -6.00 -0.09
CA GLY A 20 13.07 -5.76 0.91
C GLY A 20 11.74 -6.45 0.59
N VAL A 21 10.74 -6.15 1.40
CA VAL A 21 9.38 -6.70 1.30
C VAL A 21 8.44 -5.61 0.81
N ILE A 22 7.63 -5.95 -0.20
CA ILE A 22 6.56 -5.09 -0.71
C ILE A 22 5.24 -5.73 -0.32
N GLU A 23 4.38 -4.98 0.36
CA GLU A 23 3.02 -5.43 0.68
C GLU A 23 2.05 -4.84 -0.34
N VAL A 24 1.40 -5.72 -1.10
CA VAL A 24 0.36 -5.36 -2.07
C VAL A 24 -0.99 -5.59 -1.41
N ILE A 25 -1.73 -4.51 -1.22
CA ILE A 25 -3.02 -4.53 -0.54
C ILE A 25 -4.12 -4.25 -1.55
N ARG A 26 -5.09 -5.16 -1.66
CA ARG A 26 -6.24 -4.97 -2.55
C ARG A 26 -7.38 -4.25 -1.82
N SER A 27 -7.81 -3.14 -2.40
CA SER A 27 -8.97 -2.39 -1.93
C SER A 27 -10.27 -3.18 -2.05
N VAL A 28 -11.17 -2.95 -1.10
CA VAL A 28 -12.57 -3.42 -1.17
C VAL A 28 -13.46 -2.53 -2.04
N ARG A 29 -12.98 -1.34 -2.42
CA ARG A 29 -13.66 -0.41 -3.34
C ARG A 29 -12.87 -0.27 -4.63
N GLU A 30 -13.49 0.32 -5.64
CA GLU A 30 -12.85 0.62 -6.93
C GLU A 30 -11.66 1.59 -6.81
N THR A 31 -11.60 2.33 -5.70
CA THR A 31 -10.48 3.23 -5.42
C THR A 31 -9.41 2.56 -4.55
N ALA A 32 -8.16 2.65 -5.00
CA ALA A 32 -6.98 2.24 -4.25
C ALA A 32 -6.66 3.14 -3.04
N LEU A 33 -7.37 4.27 -2.89
CA LEU A 33 -7.24 5.18 -1.74
C LEU A 33 -7.99 4.66 -0.50
N TYR A 34 -9.06 3.90 -0.70
CA TYR A 34 -9.92 3.48 0.41
C TYR A 34 -9.18 2.69 1.52
N PRO A 35 -8.24 1.77 1.22
CA PRO A 35 -7.48 1.03 2.24
C PRO A 35 -6.56 1.92 3.08
N ILE A 36 -6.07 3.01 2.50
CA ILE A 36 -5.07 3.90 3.11
C ILE A 36 -5.59 4.44 4.45
N CYS A 37 -6.86 4.85 4.48
CA CYS A 37 -7.51 5.38 5.68
C CYS A 37 -7.63 4.36 6.83
N PHE A 38 -7.48 3.06 6.55
CA PHE A 38 -7.59 1.99 7.55
C PHE A 38 -6.25 1.33 7.87
N PHE A 39 -5.16 1.82 7.27
CA PHE A 39 -3.84 1.25 7.49
C PHE A 39 -3.22 1.82 8.76
N TRP A 40 -2.56 0.95 9.53
CA TRP A 40 -2.00 1.30 10.83
C TRP A 40 -0.66 2.03 10.73
N SER A 41 -0.13 2.23 9.52
CA SER A 41 1.18 2.83 9.30
C SER A 41 1.13 3.97 8.30
N THR A 42 1.96 4.98 8.54
CA THR A 42 2.33 6.07 7.62
C THR A 42 3.38 5.65 6.59
N LEU A 43 3.83 4.38 6.62
CA LEU A 43 4.83 3.84 5.70
C LEU A 43 4.47 4.14 4.23
N LEU A 44 5.46 4.67 3.50
CA LEU A 44 5.44 5.08 2.09
C LEU A 44 4.33 4.43 1.24
N MET A 45 3.18 5.08 1.20
CA MET A 45 2.05 4.62 0.40
C MET A 45 2.12 5.17 -1.01
N ASN A 46 2.39 4.28 -1.95
CA ASN A 46 2.15 4.51 -3.36
C ASN A 46 0.92 3.69 -3.74
N TYR A 47 -0.05 4.32 -4.40
CA TYR A 47 -1.17 3.58 -4.96
C TYR A 47 -1.06 3.54 -6.47
N PHE A 48 -1.51 2.44 -7.03
CA PHE A 48 -1.61 2.22 -8.46
C PHE A 48 -3.05 1.80 -8.78
N SER A 49 -3.62 2.38 -9.82
CA SER A 49 -4.92 2.06 -10.39
C SER A 49 -4.73 1.74 -11.88
N ALA A 50 -5.79 1.33 -12.58
CA ALA A 50 -5.70 1.04 -14.02
C ALA A 50 -5.17 2.24 -14.82
N ASP A 51 -5.58 3.46 -14.45
CA ASP A 51 -5.31 4.67 -15.23
C ASP A 51 -4.34 5.64 -14.56
N ALA A 52 -4.00 5.42 -13.28
CA ALA A 52 -3.20 6.37 -12.51
C ALA A 52 -2.28 5.70 -11.51
N PHE A 53 -1.08 6.26 -11.38
CA PHE A 53 -0.13 6.00 -10.30
C PHE A 53 0.05 7.28 -9.48
N CYS A 54 0.06 7.16 -8.16
CA CYS A 54 0.29 8.30 -7.29
C CYS A 54 1.12 7.89 -6.08
N VAL A 55 1.97 8.85 -5.70
CA VAL A 55 2.95 8.74 -4.62
C VAL A 55 2.59 9.79 -3.59
N ALA A 56 2.17 9.37 -2.39
CA ALA A 56 1.75 10.32 -1.35
C ALA A 56 2.91 11.16 -0.81
N TYR A 57 4.12 10.59 -0.77
CA TYR A 57 5.30 11.24 -0.18
C TYR A 57 6.52 11.17 -1.13
N PRO A 58 6.52 11.84 -2.28
CA PRO A 58 7.51 11.61 -3.34
C PRO A 58 8.95 11.77 -2.89
N VAL A 59 9.25 12.81 -2.11
CA VAL A 59 10.60 13.04 -1.57
C VAL A 59 11.05 11.87 -0.69
N LEU A 60 10.21 11.45 0.26
CA LEU A 60 10.51 10.34 1.16
C LEU A 60 10.54 9.00 0.42
N THR A 61 9.63 8.79 -0.55
CA THR A 61 9.55 7.59 -1.39
C THR A 61 10.83 7.40 -2.18
N PHE A 62 11.29 8.45 -2.87
CA PHE A 62 12.50 8.38 -3.69
C PHE A 62 13.78 8.27 -2.84
N GLN A 63 13.74 8.76 -1.60
CA GLN A 63 14.82 8.59 -0.61
C GLN A 63 14.72 7.29 0.20
N ARG A 64 13.66 6.48 0.00
CA ARG A 64 13.38 5.24 0.75
C ARG A 64 13.28 5.45 2.27
N ARG A 65 12.63 6.53 2.70
CA ARG A 65 12.43 6.89 4.12
C ARG A 65 10.95 6.78 4.51
N GLY A 66 10.64 6.19 5.66
CA GLY A 66 9.28 6.25 6.24
C GLY A 66 9.07 7.55 7.04
N LEU A 67 7.80 7.94 7.24
CA LEU A 67 7.40 8.91 8.27
C LEU A 67 7.27 8.22 9.61
#